data_AF-A0A0U3EHL1-F1
#
_entry.id   AF-A0A0U3EHL1-F1
#
_cell.length_a   1.000
_cell.length_b   1.000
_cell.length_c   1.000
_cell.angle_alpha   90.00
_cell.angle_beta   90.00
_cell.angle_gamma   90.00
#
_symmetry.space_group_name_H-M   'P 1'
#
loop_
_entity.id
_entity.type
_entity.pdbx_description
1 polymer ?
#
loop_
_entity_poly.entity_id
_entity_poly.type
_entity_poly.pdbx_seq_one_letter_code
_entity_poly.pdbx_strand_id
1 'polypeptide(L)'
;MIGWGQIAYGAALSAVIAAVFIALARGRGPAVVATGALAAVAGPVAWHAMLRAAHGEQFFTDAPVVVFPVSWQDTGSGVFTLAAAAVGYGPGPLWFQPTRTSVRYALLAAVAALLVDVYLY
;
A
#
# COMPACT_ATOMS: atom_id res chain seq x y z
N MET A 1 13.92 11.16 10.00
CA MET A 1 12.61 10.90 9.34
C MET A 1 12.60 11.37 7.89
N ILE A 2 11.95 10.62 6.97
CA ILE A 2 11.78 11.03 5.58
C ILE A 2 10.87 12.25 5.43
N GLY A 3 11.13 13.10 4.44
CA GLY A 3 10.37 14.33 4.18
C GLY A 3 8.96 14.08 3.63
N TRP A 4 8.03 15.02 3.83
CA TRP A 4 6.66 14.88 3.30
C TRP A 4 6.61 14.80 1.78
N GLY A 5 7.54 15.47 1.09
CA GLY A 5 7.66 15.38 -0.37
C GLY A 5 8.04 13.97 -0.85
N GLN A 6 8.92 13.29 -0.11
CA GLN A 6 9.33 11.91 -0.41
C GLN A 6 8.19 10.92 -0.13
N ILE A 7 7.46 11.10 0.97
CA ILE A 7 6.23 10.33 1.26
C ILE A 7 5.20 10.52 0.15
N ALA A 8 4.96 11.77 -0.30
CA ALA A 8 4.00 12.04 -1.35
C ALA A 8 4.40 11.42 -2.70
N TYR A 9 5.69 11.47 -3.03
CA TYR A 9 6.26 10.80 -4.21
C TYR A 9 6.06 9.28 -4.15
N GLY A 10 6.44 8.66 -3.03
CA GLY A 10 6.26 7.23 -2.78
C GLY A 10 4.79 6.79 -2.82
N ALA A 11 3.89 7.58 -2.23
CA ALA A 11 2.46 7.33 -2.27
C ALA A 11 1.89 7.42 -3.70
N ALA A 12 2.32 8.41 -4.48
CA ALA A 12 1.91 8.54 -5.88
C ALA A 12 2.40 7.35 -6.73
N LEU A 13 3.64 6.91 -6.53
CA LEU A 13 4.20 5.76 -7.23
C LEU A 13 3.50 4.45 -6.82
N SER A 14 3.20 4.29 -5.54
CA SER A 14 2.36 3.20 -5.00
C SER A 14 1.00 3.14 -5.66
N ALA A 15 0.35 4.29 -5.86
CA ALA A 15 -0.94 4.37 -6.55
C ALA A 15 -0.85 3.86 -7.99
N VAL A 16 0.18 4.27 -8.72
CA VAL A 16 0.39 3.87 -10.13
C VAL A 16 0.67 2.38 -10.23
N ILE A 17 1.59 1.85 -9.41
CA ILE A 17 1.93 0.42 -9.46
C ILE A 17 0.75 -0.45 -9.02
N ALA A 18 0.01 -0.05 -7.97
CA ALA A 18 -1.20 -0.73 -7.55
C ALA A 18 -2.24 -0.76 -8.68
N ALA A 19 -2.47 0.38 -9.34
CA ALA A 19 -3.40 0.47 -10.46
C ALA A 19 -3.01 -0.49 -11.59
N VAL A 20 -1.71 -0.54 -11.95
CA VAL A 20 -1.18 -1.48 -12.95
C VAL A 20 -1.41 -2.93 -12.54
N PHE A 21 -1.02 -3.31 -11.31
CA PHE A 21 -1.20 -4.68 -10.82
C PHE A 21 -2.66 -5.12 -10.83
N ILE A 22 -3.58 -4.25 -10.42
CA ILE A 22 -5.02 -4.51 -10.38
C ILE A 22 -5.60 -4.58 -11.80
N ALA A 23 -5.20 -3.69 -12.70
CA ALA A 23 -5.65 -3.70 -14.09
C ALA A 23 -5.20 -4.97 -14.83
N LEU A 24 -3.96 -5.42 -14.58
CA LEU A 24 -3.41 -6.66 -15.15
C LEU A 24 -4.10 -7.92 -14.62
N ALA A 25 -4.68 -7.88 -13.42
CA ALA A 25 -5.40 -9.02 -12.85
C ALA A 25 -6.73 -9.37 -13.57
N ARG A 26 -7.10 -8.59 -14.61
CA ARG A 26 -8.23 -8.72 -15.56
C ARG A 26 -9.63 -8.84 -14.92
N GLY A 27 -10.61 -8.23 -15.60
CA GLY A 27 -12.04 -8.49 -15.37
C GLY A 27 -12.73 -7.64 -14.30
N ARG A 28 -12.23 -6.43 -14.00
CA ARG A 28 -12.89 -5.51 -13.06
C ARG A 28 -12.92 -4.08 -13.57
N GLY A 29 -14.00 -3.38 -13.22
CA GLY A 29 -14.26 -2.01 -13.66
C GLY A 29 -13.32 -0.97 -13.03
N PRO A 30 -13.34 0.27 -13.55
CA PRO A 30 -12.44 1.34 -13.13
C PRO A 30 -12.52 1.66 -11.64
N ALA A 31 -13.68 1.46 -11.01
CA ALA A 31 -13.86 1.65 -9.57
C ALA A 31 -12.95 0.73 -8.73
N VAL A 32 -12.71 -0.52 -9.16
CA VAL A 32 -11.84 -1.44 -8.41
C VAL A 32 -10.38 -0.98 -8.48
N VAL A 33 -9.95 -0.51 -9.65
CA VAL A 33 -8.61 0.06 -9.84
C VAL A 33 -8.44 1.32 -8.98
N ALA A 34 -9.41 2.23 -9.04
CA ALA A 34 -9.38 3.48 -8.29
C ALA A 34 -9.34 3.24 -6.78
N THR A 35 -10.16 2.33 -6.24
CA THR A 35 -10.16 1.99 -4.81
C THR A 35 -8.80 1.46 -4.35
N GLY A 36 -8.16 0.57 -5.12
CA GLY A 36 -6.85 0.03 -4.76
C GLY A 36 -5.73 1.06 -4.87
N ALA A 37 -5.76 1.91 -5.89
CA ALA A 37 -4.82 3.02 -6.04
C ALA A 37 -4.95 4.02 -4.87
N LEU A 38 -6.18 4.39 -4.49
CA LEU A 38 -6.43 5.26 -3.34
C LEU A 38 -5.98 4.63 -2.03
N ALA A 39 -6.19 3.33 -1.84
CA ALA A 39 -5.69 2.61 -0.68
C ALA A 39 -4.15 2.62 -0.61
N ALA A 40 -3.48 2.48 -1.75
CA ALA A 40 -2.01 2.55 -1.86
C ALA A 40 -1.43 3.96 -1.67
N VAL A 41 -2.27 5.00 -1.70
CA VAL A 41 -1.91 6.36 -1.24
C VAL A 41 -2.18 6.49 0.25
N ALA A 42 -3.39 6.13 0.68
CA ALA A 42 -3.85 6.35 2.06
C ALA A 42 -3.04 5.53 3.07
N GLY A 43 -2.65 4.30 2.72
CA GLY A 43 -1.89 3.41 3.58
C GLY A 43 -0.54 3.99 4.01
N PRO A 44 0.39 4.26 3.07
CA PRO A 44 1.69 4.84 3.39
C PRO A 44 1.57 6.20 4.08
N VAL A 45 0.66 7.07 3.61
CA VAL A 45 0.46 8.40 4.21
C VAL A 45 0.00 8.30 5.66
N ALA A 46 -0.98 7.45 5.96
CA ALA A 46 -1.48 7.25 7.32
C ALA A 46 -0.40 6.65 8.22
N TRP A 47 0.32 5.64 7.74
CA TRP A 47 1.40 5.01 8.49
C TRP A 47 2.52 6.00 8.84
N HIS A 48 2.99 6.77 7.84
CA HIS A 48 4.01 7.78 8.07
C HIS A 48 3.53 8.88 9.02
N ALA A 49 2.26 9.31 8.95
CA ALA A 49 1.70 10.26 9.91
C ALA A 49 1.72 9.72 11.35
N MET A 50 1.39 8.44 11.54
CA MET A 50 1.45 7.78 12.85
C MET A 50 2.88 7.66 13.37
N LEU A 51 3.83 7.26 12.52
CA LEU A 51 5.25 7.22 12.89
C LEU A 51 5.77 8.58 13.32
N ARG A 52 5.37 9.66 12.62
CA ARG A 52 5.72 11.02 13.01
C ARG A 52 5.20 11.37 14.40
N ALA A 53 3.92 11.09 14.64
CA ALA A 53 3.27 11.38 15.92
C ALA A 53 3.84 10.53 17.07
N ALA A 54 4.30 9.31 16.77
CA ALA A 54 4.90 8.40 17.74
C ALA A 54 6.41 8.60 17.93
N HIS A 55 7.03 9.59 17.28
CA HIS A 55 8.49 9.81 17.27
C HIS A 55 9.28 8.56 16.82
N GLY A 56 8.71 7.78 15.90
CA GLY A 56 9.22 6.49 15.42
C GLY A 56 10.41 6.57 14.47
N GLU A 57 11.35 7.51 14.69
CA GLU A 57 12.49 7.77 13.80
C GLU A 57 13.42 6.56 13.59
N GLN A 58 13.33 5.54 14.45
CA GLN A 58 14.21 4.36 14.45
C GLN A 58 13.59 3.10 13.82
N PHE A 59 12.40 3.18 13.21
CA PHE A 59 11.73 2.03 12.60
C PHE A 59 12.37 1.50 11.30
N PHE A 60 13.51 2.07 10.88
CA PHE A 60 14.33 1.66 9.72
C PHE A 60 15.25 0.47 10.01
N THR A 61 14.86 -0.43 10.91
CA THR A 61 15.66 -1.64 11.13
C THR A 61 15.34 -2.63 10.03
N ASP A 62 16.24 -2.73 9.06
CA ASP A 62 16.08 -3.60 7.90
C ASP A 62 16.29 -5.07 8.29
N ALA A 63 15.56 -5.95 7.61
CA ALA A 63 15.86 -7.38 7.64
C ALA A 63 17.26 -7.62 7.07
N PRO A 64 18.06 -8.54 7.65
CA PRO A 64 19.39 -8.89 7.15
C PRO A 64 19.32 -9.78 5.89
N VAL A 65 18.52 -9.38 4.90
CA VAL A 65 18.28 -10.08 3.65
C VAL A 65 18.56 -9.12 2.49
N VAL A 66 19.69 -9.32 1.82
CA VAL A 66 20.21 -8.38 0.80
C VAL A 66 19.21 -8.11 -0.33
N VAL A 67 18.45 -9.12 -0.76
CA VAL A 67 17.51 -8.99 -1.88
C VAL A 67 16.14 -8.44 -1.46
N PHE A 68 15.83 -8.46 -0.18
CA PHE A 68 14.56 -7.96 0.37
C PHE A 68 14.82 -7.35 1.76
N PRO A 69 15.52 -6.20 1.81
CA PRO A 69 15.91 -5.55 3.06
C PRO A 69 14.72 -4.78 3.65
N VAL A 70 13.59 -5.48 3.84
CA VAL A 70 12.35 -4.88 4.32
C VAL A 70 12.53 -4.40 5.77
N SER A 71 12.18 -3.14 6.02
CA SER A 71 12.15 -2.59 7.37
C SER A 71 10.78 -2.75 8.03
N TRP A 72 10.72 -2.47 9.34
CA TRP A 72 9.43 -2.35 10.03
C TRP A 72 8.60 -1.18 9.53
N GLN A 73 9.25 -0.11 9.06
CA GLN A 73 8.57 0.98 8.39
C GLN A 73 7.89 0.49 7.11
N ASP A 74 8.60 -0.24 6.25
CA ASP A 74 8.07 -0.68 4.96
C ASP A 74 6.94 -1.68 5.13
N THR A 75 7.09 -2.57 6.12
CA THR A 75 6.04 -3.51 6.51
C THR A 75 4.75 -2.77 6.87
N GLY A 76 4.87 -1.66 7.61
CA GLY A 76 3.73 -0.83 7.99
C GLY A 76 2.99 -0.24 6.79
N SER A 77 3.68 0.27 5.77
CA SER A 77 3.01 0.82 4.58
C SER A 77 2.21 -0.24 3.83
N GLY A 78 2.74 -1.46 3.69
CA GLY A 78 2.03 -2.60 3.14
C GLY A 78 0.79 -3.00 3.95
N VAL A 79 0.92 -3.11 5.28
CA VAL A 79 -0.17 -3.49 6.20
C VAL A 79 -1.28 -2.43 6.21
N PHE A 80 -0.93 -1.15 6.30
CA PHE A 80 -1.92 -0.07 6.29
C PHE A 80 -2.62 0.03 4.93
N THR A 81 -1.91 -0.22 3.83
CA THR A 81 -2.51 -0.32 2.50
C THR A 81 -3.50 -1.49 2.41
N LEU A 82 -3.14 -2.66 2.95
CA LEU A 82 -4.02 -3.82 3.00
C LEU A 82 -5.31 -3.51 3.77
N ALA A 83 -5.18 -2.88 4.95
CA ALA A 83 -6.31 -2.48 5.78
C ALA A 83 -7.20 -1.44 5.06
N ALA A 84 -6.59 -0.40 4.47
CA ALA A 84 -7.32 0.61 3.70
C ALA A 84 -8.04 0.00 2.49
N ALA A 85 -7.39 -0.92 1.78
CA ALA A 85 -7.99 -1.61 0.64
C ALA A 85 -9.12 -2.55 1.06
N ALA A 86 -8.99 -3.27 2.18
CA ALA A 86 -10.06 -4.09 2.72
C ALA A 86 -11.29 -3.24 3.10
N VAL A 87 -11.07 -2.10 3.75
CA VAL A 87 -12.12 -1.12 4.09
C VAL A 87 -12.67 -0.41 2.86
N GLY A 88 -11.91 -0.26 1.78
CA GLY A 88 -12.41 0.32 0.53
C GLY A 88 -13.22 -0.68 -0.30
N TYR A 89 -12.76 -1.92 -0.40
CA TYR A 89 -13.37 -2.95 -1.24
C TYR A 89 -14.59 -3.61 -0.61
N GLY A 90 -14.57 -3.83 0.71
CA GLY A 90 -15.66 -4.45 1.45
C GLY A 90 -16.98 -3.69 1.26
N PRO A 91 -17.05 -2.40 1.64
CA PRO A 91 -18.23 -1.57 1.43
C PRO A 91 -18.39 -1.04 -0.01
N GLY A 92 -17.35 -1.13 -0.84
CA GLY A 92 -17.29 -0.46 -2.14
C GLY A 92 -17.51 -1.40 -3.34
N PRO A 93 -16.64 -1.34 -4.36
CA PRO A 93 -16.91 -1.96 -5.66
C PRO A 93 -16.89 -3.50 -5.65
N LEU A 94 -16.52 -4.13 -4.52
CA LEU A 94 -16.51 -5.58 -4.35
C LEU A 94 -17.50 -6.08 -3.28
N TRP A 95 -18.49 -5.27 -2.86
CA TRP A 95 -19.48 -5.63 -1.81
C TRP A 95 -20.12 -7.00 -2.01
N PHE A 96 -20.57 -7.31 -3.23
CA PHE A 96 -21.30 -8.56 -3.54
C PHE A 96 -20.39 -9.70 -4.02
N GLN A 97 -19.08 -9.59 -3.81
CA GLN A 97 -18.11 -10.52 -4.37
C GLN A 97 -17.60 -11.51 -3.33
N PRO A 98 -17.16 -12.71 -3.73
CA PRO A 98 -16.54 -13.64 -2.81
C PRO A 98 -15.33 -13.00 -2.12
N THR A 99 -15.17 -13.23 -0.81
CA THR A 99 -14.09 -12.67 0.02
C THR A 99 -12.70 -12.83 -0.60
N ARG A 100 -12.43 -13.99 -1.22
CA ARG A 100 -11.17 -14.26 -1.94
C ARG A 100 -10.82 -13.20 -3.00
N THR A 101 -11.83 -12.60 -3.61
CA THR A 101 -11.68 -11.56 -4.64
C THR A 101 -11.19 -10.27 -4.00
N SER A 102 -11.87 -9.81 -2.95
CA SER A 102 -11.50 -8.60 -2.21
C SER A 102 -10.12 -8.74 -1.59
N VAL A 103 -9.81 -9.90 -1.01
CA VAL A 103 -8.48 -10.22 -0.47
C VAL A 103 -7.42 -10.15 -1.56
N ARG A 104 -7.66 -10.75 -2.74
CA ARG A 104 -6.70 -10.71 -3.85
C ARG A 104 -6.37 -9.28 -4.27
N TYR A 105 -7.36 -8.42 -4.46
CA TYR A 105 -7.12 -7.03 -4.88
C TYR A 105 -6.49 -6.19 -3.77
N ALA A 106 -6.88 -6.41 -2.51
CA ALA A 106 -6.26 -5.75 -1.37
C ALA A 106 -4.78 -6.14 -1.22
N LEU A 107 -4.44 -7.42 -1.45
CA LEU A 107 -3.05 -7.89 -1.47
C LEU A 107 -2.26 -7.30 -2.63
N LEU A 108 -2.84 -7.18 -3.83
CA LEU A 108 -2.15 -6.52 -4.96
C LEU A 108 -1.79 -5.06 -4.65
N ALA A 109 -2.71 -4.31 -4.04
CA ALA A 109 -2.45 -2.94 -3.60
C ALA A 109 -1.37 -2.89 -2.50
N ALA A 110 -1.47 -3.76 -1.50
CA ALA A 110 -0.53 -3.83 -0.39
C ALA A 110 0.89 -4.20 -0.84
N VAL A 111 1.02 -5.18 -1.74
CA VAL A 111 2.30 -5.58 -2.33
C VAL A 111 2.88 -4.45 -3.16
N ALA A 112 2.06 -3.75 -3.95
CA ALA A 112 2.54 -2.59 -4.71
C ALA A 112 3.13 -1.51 -3.80
N ALA A 113 2.43 -1.14 -2.72
CA ALA A 113 2.92 -0.16 -1.76
C ALA A 113 4.20 -0.62 -1.06
N LEU A 114 4.26 -1.88 -0.61
CA LEU A 114 5.43 -2.46 0.03
C LEU A 114 6.65 -2.46 -0.89
N LEU A 115 6.49 -2.87 -2.16
CA LEU A 115 7.60 -2.90 -3.12
C LEU A 115 8.11 -1.50 -3.43
N VAL A 116 7.24 -0.49 -3.44
CA VAL A 116 7.64 0.89 -3.65
C VAL A 116 8.45 1.41 -2.47
N ASP A 117 8.00 1.14 -1.25
CA ASP A 117 8.70 1.55 -0.01
C ASP A 117 10.07 0.87 0.12
N VAL A 118 10.18 -0.41 -0.27
CA VAL A 118 11.46 -1.15 -0.16
C VAL A 118 12.47 -0.75 -1.24
N TYR A 119 12.04 -0.44 -2.47
CA TYR A 119 12.96 -0.35 -3.62
C TYR A 119 13.03 1.02 -4.30
N LEU A 120 12.05 1.90 -4.10
CA LEU A 120 11.88 3.06 -4.99
C LEU A 120 11.96 4.43 -4.31
N TYR A 121 12.06 4.49 -2.98
CA TYR A 121 12.42 5.72 -2.25
C TYR A 121 12.86 5.42 -0.81
#